data_AF-A0A834I0I2-F1
#
_entry.id   AF-A0A834I0I2-F1
#
_cell.length_a   1.000
_cell.length_b   1.000
_cell.length_c   1.000
_cell.angle_alpha   90.00
_cell.angle_beta   90.00
_cell.angle_gamma   90.00
#
_symmetry.space_group_name_H-M   'P 1'
#
loop_
_entity.id
_entity.type
_entity.pdbx_description
1 polymer ?
#
loop_
_entity_poly.entity_id
_entity_poly.type
_entity_poly.pdbx_seq_one_letter_code
_entity_poly.pdbx_strand_id
1 'polypeptide(L)'
;MSGLVIFYASDFTQYTQLKVFNHENVRYGCSKCKKTYQQKKTLGRHLRFDCGQKPAFTCQLCAKQFKHGYILLKHMRNTHDIFIQKLRQRGPKIVSTVTVSSGSSTTIQVKEEDNDD
;
A
#
# COMPACT_ATOMS: atom_id res chain seq x y z
N MET A 1 -34.12 5.77 26.14
CA MET A 1 -32.65 5.94 26.02
C MET A 1 -32.12 4.84 25.12
N SER A 2 -31.83 5.12 23.85
CA SER A 2 -31.32 4.10 22.92
C SER A 2 -29.83 3.91 23.18
N GLY A 3 -29.47 2.91 23.98
CA GLY A 3 -28.08 2.59 24.32
C GLY A 3 -27.35 1.90 23.16
N LEU A 4 -26.08 2.27 22.97
CA LEU A 4 -25.18 1.58 22.04
C LEU A 4 -24.83 0.19 22.57
N VAL A 5 -25.12 -0.86 21.80
CA VAL A 5 -24.77 -2.25 22.14
C VAL A 5 -23.50 -2.65 21.39
N ILE A 6 -22.53 -3.23 22.09
CA ILE A 6 -21.26 -3.67 21.49
C ILE A 6 -21.04 -5.16 21.77
N PHE A 7 -20.89 -5.94 20.70
CA PHE A 7 -20.54 -7.35 20.77
C PHE A 7 -19.04 -7.54 20.61
N TYR A 8 -18.37 -8.10 21.62
CA TYR A 8 -16.92 -8.26 21.60
C TYR A 8 -16.50 -9.68 21.19
N ALA A 9 -15.37 -9.78 20.48
CA ALA A 9 -14.66 -11.04 20.24
C ALA A 9 -13.13 -10.89 20.39
N SER A 10 -12.48 -11.91 20.96
CA SER A 10 -11.01 -12.02 21.05
C SER A 10 -10.36 -12.73 19.88
N ASP A 11 -11.09 -13.62 19.21
CA ASP A 11 -10.59 -14.57 18.25
C ASP A 11 -11.69 -15.00 17.27
N PHE A 12 -11.32 -15.83 16.29
CA PHE A 12 -12.24 -16.26 15.26
C PHE A 12 -13.37 -17.14 15.79
N THR A 13 -13.13 -17.91 16.86
CA THR A 13 -14.13 -18.78 17.49
C THR A 13 -15.22 -17.97 18.19
N GLN A 14 -14.87 -16.90 18.92
CA GLN A 14 -15.87 -15.97 19.46
C GLN A 14 -16.59 -15.20 18.34
N TYR A 15 -15.86 -14.82 17.29
CA TYR A 15 -16.42 -14.10 16.15
C TYR A 15 -17.53 -14.89 15.44
N THR A 16 -17.35 -16.20 15.21
CA THR A 16 -18.36 -17.01 14.52
C THR A 16 -19.69 -17.01 15.27
N GLN A 17 -19.64 -17.04 16.60
CA GLN A 17 -20.79 -17.05 17.50
C GLN A 17 -21.50 -15.69 17.66
N LEU A 18 -20.95 -14.59 17.12
CA LEU A 18 -21.60 -13.28 17.24
C LEU A 18 -22.90 -13.22 16.43
N LYS A 19 -24.00 -12.81 17.06
CA LYS A 19 -25.26 -12.53 16.37
C LYS A 19 -25.11 -11.35 15.40
N VAL A 20 -25.75 -11.44 14.24
CA VAL A 20 -25.79 -10.35 13.26
C VAL A 20 -27.03 -9.50 13.52
N PHE A 21 -26.82 -8.24 13.85
CA PHE A 21 -27.87 -7.24 13.92
C PHE A 21 -27.58 -6.13 12.90
N ASN A 22 -28.62 -5.70 12.18
CA ASN A 22 -28.56 -4.64 11.17
C ASN A 22 -29.14 -3.30 11.68
N HIS A 23 -29.07 -3.04 12.99
CA HIS A 23 -29.52 -1.78 13.60
C HIS A 23 -28.34 -0.83 13.82
N GLU A 24 -28.58 0.47 13.66
CA GLU A 24 -27.54 1.52 13.79
C GLU A 24 -26.88 1.58 15.17
N ASN A 25 -27.56 1.12 16.21
CA ASN A 25 -27.07 1.09 17.59
C ASN A 25 -26.28 -0.17 17.96
N VAL A 26 -25.86 -0.98 16.97
CA VAL A 26 -25.02 -2.16 17.21
C VAL A 26 -23.63 -1.99 16.61
N ARG A 27 -22.61 -2.32 17.41
CA ARG A 27 -21.22 -2.39 16.97
C ARG A 27 -20.56 -3.71 17.38
N TYR A 28 -19.43 -3.99 16.77
CA TYR A 28 -18.65 -5.21 16.95
C TYR A 28 -17.24 -4.82 17.38
N GLY A 29 -16.80 -5.27 18.56
CA GLY A 29 -15.54 -4.89 19.17
C GLY A 29 -14.50 -6.02 19.18
N CYS A 30 -13.22 -5.65 19.11
CA CYS A 30 -12.11 -6.56 19.42
C CYS A 30 -11.74 -6.40 20.90
N SER A 31 -11.79 -7.49 21.68
CA SER A 31 -11.44 -7.41 23.11
C SER A 31 -9.94 -7.21 23.36
N LYS A 32 -9.08 -7.63 22.41
CA LYS A 32 -7.61 -7.54 22.48
C LYS A 32 -7.09 -6.12 22.27
N CYS A 33 -7.57 -5.42 21.23
CA CYS A 33 -7.08 -4.07 20.89
C CYS A 33 -8.10 -2.95 21.09
N LYS A 34 -9.29 -3.29 21.63
CA LYS A 34 -10.40 -2.37 21.94
C LYS A 34 -10.99 -1.60 20.75
N LYS A 35 -10.59 -1.91 19.52
CA LYS A 35 -11.20 -1.32 18.31
C LYS A 35 -12.62 -1.81 18.10
N THR A 36 -13.50 -0.91 17.67
CA THR A 36 -14.90 -1.19 17.34
C THR A 36 -15.19 -0.97 15.87
N TYR A 37 -16.11 -1.77 15.33
CA TYR A 37 -16.47 -1.83 13.93
C TYR A 37 -17.99 -1.79 13.78
N GLN A 38 -18.49 -1.13 12.73
CA GLN A 38 -19.93 -1.05 12.48
C GLN A 38 -20.52 -2.38 11.97
N GLN A 39 -19.70 -3.26 11.41
CA GLN A 39 -20.16 -4.49 10.76
C GLN A 39 -19.39 -5.71 11.27
N LYS A 40 -20.09 -6.84 11.46
CA LYS A 40 -19.49 -8.13 11.87
C LYS A 40 -18.35 -8.52 10.93
N LYS A 41 -18.57 -8.44 9.60
CA LYS A 41 -17.54 -8.80 8.59
C LYS A 41 -16.23 -8.03 8.76
N THR A 42 -16.29 -6.77 9.18
CA THR A 42 -15.10 -5.93 9.38
C THR A 42 -14.32 -6.34 10.62
N LEU A 43 -15.00 -6.71 11.71
CA LEU A 43 -14.37 -7.33 12.88
C LEU A 43 -13.72 -8.68 12.51
N GLY A 44 -14.40 -9.51 11.69
CA GLY A 44 -13.86 -10.79 11.23
C GLY A 44 -12.55 -10.64 10.46
N ARG A 45 -12.50 -9.70 9.49
CA ARG A 45 -11.26 -9.37 8.78
C ARG A 45 -10.17 -8.89 9.72
N HIS A 46 -10.52 -8.01 10.66
CA HIS A 46 -9.57 -7.50 11.65
C HIS A 46 -8.97 -8.64 12.49
N LEU A 47 -9.79 -9.54 13.04
CA LEU A 47 -9.32 -10.65 13.87
C LEU A 47 -8.42 -11.62 13.09
N ARG A 48 -8.66 -11.79 11.78
CA ARG A 48 -7.91 -12.71 10.93
C ARG A 48 -6.56 -12.14 10.46
N PHE A 49 -6.50 -10.85 10.13
CA PHE A 49 -5.34 -10.28 9.43
C PHE A 49 -4.67 -9.08 10.12
N ASP A 50 -5.32 -8.45 11.09
CA ASP A 50 -4.81 -7.20 11.68
C ASP A 50 -4.54 -7.30 13.18
N CYS A 51 -5.35 -8.10 13.90
CA CYS A 51 -5.29 -8.24 15.34
C CYS A 51 -4.10 -9.10 15.75
N GLY A 52 -3.20 -8.55 16.57
CA GLY A 52 -1.98 -9.26 16.99
C GLY A 52 -0.93 -9.44 15.88
N GLN A 53 -1.22 -9.04 14.64
CA GLN A 53 -0.24 -9.07 13.56
C GLN A 53 0.74 -7.91 13.72
N LYS A 54 2.02 -8.26 13.86
CA LYS A 54 3.13 -7.29 13.81
C LYS A 54 3.26 -6.75 12.38
N PRO A 55 3.60 -5.47 12.22
CA PRO A 55 3.84 -4.94 10.90
C PRO A 55 5.01 -5.69 10.24
N ALA A 56 4.76 -6.32 9.10
CA ALA A 56 5.73 -7.16 8.41
C ALA A 56 6.48 -6.41 7.29
N PHE A 57 5.98 -5.24 6.88
CA PHE A 57 6.50 -4.51 5.74
C PHE A 57 7.29 -3.29 6.20
N THR A 58 8.61 -3.33 6.06
CA THR A 58 9.50 -2.24 6.47
C THR A 58 9.87 -1.37 5.28
N CYS A 59 9.76 -0.05 5.45
CA CYS A 59 10.35 0.91 4.53
C CYS A 59 11.87 0.86 4.64
N GLN A 60 12.56 0.59 3.53
CA GLN A 60 14.03 0.56 3.50
C GLN A 60 14.68 1.95 3.57
N LEU A 61 13.92 3.03 3.36
CA LEU A 61 14.42 4.40 3.35
C LEU A 61 14.31 5.10 4.71
N CYS A 62 13.30 4.76 5.52
CA CYS A 62 13.08 5.39 6.83
C CYS A 62 12.77 4.38 7.96
N ALA A 63 12.93 3.09 7.71
CA ALA A 63 12.67 1.99 8.65
C ALA A 63 11.23 1.92 9.22
N LYS A 64 10.29 2.73 8.72
CA LYS A 64 8.88 2.71 9.17
C LYS A 64 8.21 1.40 8.77
N GLN A 65 7.48 0.79 9.71
CA GLN A 65 6.85 -0.51 9.52
C GLN A 65 5.34 -0.38 9.25
N PHE A 66 4.82 -1.23 8.37
CA PHE A 66 3.43 -1.26 7.93
C PHE A 66 2.86 -2.68 8.02
N LYS A 67 1.55 -2.76 8.29
CA LYS A 67 0.84 -4.05 8.37
C LYS A 67 0.59 -4.70 7.01
N HIS A 68 0.45 -3.87 5.97
CA HIS A 68 0.10 -4.32 4.62
C HIS A 68 1.01 -3.70 3.57
N GLY A 69 1.38 -4.47 2.56
CA GLY A 69 2.26 -4.01 1.47
C GLY A 69 1.69 -2.82 0.67
N TYR A 70 0.38 -2.78 0.44
CA TYR A 70 -0.24 -1.65 -0.26
C TYR A 70 -0.12 -0.32 0.50
N ILE A 71 -0.07 -0.37 1.84
CA ILE A 71 0.13 0.82 2.67
C ILE A 71 1.58 1.29 2.57
N LEU A 72 2.54 0.35 2.57
CA LEU A 72 3.95 0.66 2.30
C LEU A 72 4.11 1.30 0.92
N LEU A 73 3.49 0.75 -0.13
CA LEU A 73 3.54 1.32 -1.49
C LEU A 73 2.98 2.76 -1.56
N LYS A 74 1.84 3.01 -0.90
CA LYS A 74 1.27 4.36 -0.79
C LYS A 74 2.21 5.31 -0.06
N HIS A 75 2.85 4.85 1.02
CA HIS A 75 3.86 5.62 1.74
C HIS A 75 5.09 5.91 0.87
N MET A 76 5.59 4.94 0.11
CA MET A 76 6.70 5.16 -0.83
C MET A 76 6.34 6.22 -1.85
N ARG A 77 5.16 6.14 -2.46
CA ARG A 77 4.70 7.11 -3.46
C ARG A 77 4.54 8.52 -2.90
N ASN A 78 4.04 8.67 -1.68
CA ASN A 78 3.66 9.98 -1.13
C ASN A 78 4.74 10.62 -0.26
N THR A 79 5.66 9.83 0.30
CA THR A 79 6.65 10.31 1.28
C THR A 79 8.07 10.23 0.73
N HIS A 80 8.34 9.31 -0.19
CA HIS A 80 9.68 9.12 -0.76
C HIS A 80 9.68 9.48 -2.25
N ASP A 81 10.06 10.72 -2.54
CA ASP A 81 10.13 11.28 -3.90
C ASP A 81 10.99 10.45 -4.86
N ILE A 82 11.93 9.66 -4.34
CA ILE A 82 12.77 8.73 -5.12
C ILE A 82 11.91 7.77 -5.96
N PHE A 83 10.73 7.33 -5.48
CA PHE A 83 9.84 6.47 -6.26
C PHE A 83 9.17 7.23 -7.41
N ILE A 84 8.82 8.51 -7.21
CA ILE A 84 8.29 9.38 -8.26
C ILE A 84 9.39 9.67 -9.30
N GLN A 85 10.64 9.91 -8.86
CA GLN A 85 11.75 10.16 -9.77
C GLN A 85 12.12 8.95 -10.63
N LYS A 86 12.14 7.73 -10.07
CA LYS A 86 12.38 6.50 -10.86
C LYS A 86 11.28 6.21 -11.87
N LEU A 87 10.04 6.63 -11.62
CA LEU A 87 8.95 6.55 -12.61
C LEU A 87 9.08 7.63 -13.69
N ARG A 88 9.51 8.85 -13.34
CA ARG A 88 9.78 9.94 -14.31
C ARG A 88 10.96 9.62 -15.23
N GLN A 89 12.00 8.96 -14.73
CA GLN A 89 13.17 8.55 -15.52
C GLN A 89 12.93 7.34 -16.42
N ARG A 90 11.73 6.75 -16.38
CA ARG A 90 11.30 5.65 -17.26
C ARG A 90 10.52 6.14 -18.49
N GLY A 91 10.59 7.43 -18.80
CA GLY A 91 10.31 7.95 -20.14
C GLY A 91 11.51 7.70 -21.06
N PRO A 92 11.32 7.59 -22.39
CA PRO A 92 12.42 7.35 -23.32
C PRO A 92 13.49 8.43 -23.11
N LYS A 93 14.73 8.01 -22.83
CA LYS A 93 15.90 8.91 -22.85
C LYS A 93 16.15 9.29 -24.30
N ILE A 94 15.46 10.31 -24.80
CA ILE A 94 15.79 10.94 -26.07
C ILE A 94 16.91 11.92 -25.77
N VAL A 95 18.16 11.46 -25.84
CA VAL A 95 19.31 12.38 -25.86
C VAL A 95 19.41 12.92 -27.28
N SER A 96 18.81 14.08 -27.52
CA SER A 96 19.01 14.85 -28.73
C SER A 96 20.21 15.78 -28.54
N THR A 97 21.41 15.28 -28.84
CA THR A 97 22.56 16.15 -29.09
C THR A 97 22.44 16.70 -30.51
N VAL A 98 22.01 17.95 -30.63
CA VAL A 98 22.03 18.68 -31.90
C VAL A 98 23.43 19.22 -32.11
N THR A 99 24.21 18.57 -32.98
CA THR A 99 25.41 19.18 -33.56
C THR A 99 25.03 19.80 -34.89
N VAL A 100 25.02 21.13 -34.96
CA VAL A 100 24.90 21.85 -36.23
C VAL A 100 26.25 21.80 -36.92
N SER A 101 26.37 20.94 -37.91
CA SER A 101 27.43 21.02 -38.91
C SER A 101 26.78 21.28 -40.27
N SER A 102 26.94 22.52 -40.73
CA SER A 102 26.61 23.00 -42.06
C SER A 102 27.31 22.13 -43.13
N GLY A 103 26.55 21.30 -43.85
CA GLY A 103 27.07 20.51 -44.95
C GLY A 103 26.11 19.40 -45.36
N SER A 104 25.53 19.52 -46.55
CA SER A 104 24.47 18.69 -47.09
C SER A 104 24.89 17.22 -47.29
N SER A 105 24.49 16.31 -46.41
CA SER A 105 24.10 14.91 -46.71
C SER A 105 23.86 14.14 -45.41
N THR A 106 22.61 13.73 -45.15
CA THR A 106 22.27 12.95 -43.96
C THR A 106 22.54 11.47 -44.23
N THR A 107 23.67 10.94 -43.73
CA THR A 107 23.84 9.50 -43.51
C THR A 107 23.67 9.20 -42.02
N ILE A 108 22.64 8.42 -41.69
CA ILE A 108 22.43 7.92 -40.33
C ILE A 108 23.29 6.67 -40.18
N GLN A 109 24.41 6.77 -39.47
CA GLN A 109 25.17 5.61 -39.04
C GLN A 109 24.72 5.21 -37.64
N VAL A 110 24.02 4.08 -37.54
CA VAL A 110 23.73 3.43 -36.26
C VAL A 110 24.93 2.55 -35.92
N LYS A 111 25.65 2.88 -34.86
CA LYS A 111 26.58 1.95 -34.21
C LYS A 111 25.89 1.42 -32.96
N GLU A 112 25.68 0.11 -32.94
CA GLU A 112 25.37 -0.64 -31.74
C GLU A 112 26.71 -0.87 -31.01
N GLU A 113 26.89 -0.27 -29.84
CA GLU A 113 27.95 -0.67 -28.93
C GLU A 113 27.32 -1.61 -27.89
N ASP A 114 27.53 -2.90 -28.10
CA ASP A 114 27.44 -3.91 -27.04
C ASP A 114 28.52 -3.58 -26.00
N ASN A 115 28.12 -3.36 -24.75
CA ASN A 115 28.96 -3.43 -23.55
C ASN A 115 28.05 -3.24 -22.33
N ASP A 116 28.26 -3.86 -21.18
CA ASP A 116 28.84 -5.12 -20.74
C ASP A 116 28.59 -5.09 -19.21
N ASP A 117 28.20 -6.22 -18.63
CA ASP A 117 28.06 -6.57 -17.19
C ASP A 117 27.38 -5.55 -16.21
#